data_AF-A0A8J5JEA2-F1
#
_entry.id   AF-A0A8J5JEA2-F1
#
_cell.length_a   1.000
_cell.length_b   1.000
_cell.length_c   1.000
_cell.angle_alpha   90.00
_cell.angle_beta   90.00
_cell.angle_gamma   90.00
#
_symmetry.space_group_name_H-M   'P 1'
#
loop_
_entity.id
_entity.type
_entity.pdbx_description
1 polymer ?
#
loop_
_entity_poly.entity_id
_entity_poly.type
_entity_poly.pdbx_seq_one_letter_code
_entity_poly.pdbx_strand_id
1 'polypeptide(L)'
;MSHLIRLLALLGLLAVSWARYDPTWDSLDTRPLPSWYDGAKIGIFLHWGVFSVPSFGSEWFWMYWQGAHSSSHVAFMDKNYRPGFTYQDFAPQFTAEFYDPEEWASIFNASGARYVVLTSKHHEGFTNWPSKYSWNWNSMDVGPKKDLVVPPIEDVRDGRHLPAHVRGVQSVGVGPCYVKRRPG
;
A
#
# COMPACT_ATOMS: atom_id res chain seq x y z
N MET A 1 51.22 16.10 11.34
CA MET A 1 51.17 15.14 10.20
C MET A 1 50.32 13.89 10.49
N SER A 2 50.22 13.40 11.73
CA SER A 2 49.40 12.21 12.07
C SER A 2 47.87 12.45 12.06
N HIS A 3 47.40 13.69 12.27
CA HIS A 3 45.98 14.01 12.26
C HIS A 3 45.37 14.11 10.85
N LEU A 4 46.17 14.49 9.84
CA LEU A 4 45.72 14.59 8.45
C LEU A 4 45.52 13.21 7.80
N ILE A 5 46.34 12.22 8.21
CA ILE A 5 46.24 10.83 7.78
C ILE A 5 45.00 10.14 8.39
N ARG A 6 44.62 10.50 9.63
CA ARG A 6 43.40 10.00 10.27
C ARG A 6 42.11 10.57 9.64
N LEU A 7 42.15 11.79 9.13
CA LEU A 7 41.00 12.43 8.48
C LEU A 7 40.72 11.83 7.08
N LEU A 8 41.76 11.48 6.33
CA LEU A 8 41.64 10.82 5.02
C LEU A 8 41.20 9.35 5.13
N ALA A 9 41.55 8.66 6.21
CA ALA A 9 41.09 7.29 6.46
C ALA A 9 39.59 7.21 6.83
N LEU A 10 39.01 8.27 7.42
CA LEU A 10 37.57 8.32 7.71
C LEU A 10 36.69 8.62 6.49
N LEU A 11 37.25 9.22 5.43
CA LEU A 11 36.53 9.54 4.19
C LEU A 11 36.41 8.34 3.23
N GLY A 12 37.19 7.26 3.44
CA GLY A 12 37.21 6.09 2.55
C GLY A 12 36.14 5.03 2.80
N LEU A 13 35.33 5.15 3.86
CA LEU A 13 34.44 4.07 4.35
C LEU A 13 32.95 4.28 4.08
N LEU A 14 32.55 5.26 3.26
CA LEU A 14 31.15 5.53 2.93
C LEU A 14 30.87 5.49 1.42
N ALA A 15 31.54 4.59 0.69
CA ALA A 15 31.01 4.17 -0.60
C ALA A 15 29.83 3.21 -0.35
N VAL A 16 28.64 3.77 -0.13
CA VAL A 16 27.40 2.98 -0.22
C VAL A 16 27.26 2.55 -1.68
N SER A 17 27.74 1.34 -1.99
CA SER A 17 27.51 0.74 -3.29
C SER A 17 26.03 0.39 -3.39
N TRP A 18 25.30 1.17 -4.19
CA TRP A 18 23.98 0.76 -4.63
C TRP A 18 24.17 -0.45 -5.54
N ALA A 19 23.79 -1.64 -5.06
CA ALA A 19 23.76 -2.82 -5.89
C ALA A 19 22.87 -2.54 -7.11
N ARG A 20 23.47 -2.56 -8.30
CA ARG A 20 22.76 -2.38 -9.56
C ARG A 20 22.27 -3.75 -10.01
N TYR A 21 20.95 -3.90 -10.14
CA TYR A 21 20.32 -5.11 -10.65
C TYR A 21 20.00 -4.95 -12.13
N ASP A 22 20.27 -6.00 -12.90
CA ASP A 22 19.81 -6.12 -14.27
C ASP A 22 18.39 -6.71 -14.30
N PRO A 23 17.58 -6.44 -15.34
CA PRO A 23 16.23 -6.98 -15.46
C PRO A 23 16.23 -8.46 -15.89
N THR A 24 17.07 -9.28 -15.28
CA THR A 24 17.19 -10.73 -15.49
C THR A 24 16.94 -11.47 -14.18
N TRP A 25 16.38 -12.68 -14.27
CA TRP A 25 16.09 -13.48 -13.06
C TRP A 25 17.35 -13.77 -12.25
N ASP A 26 18.44 -14.12 -12.92
CA ASP A 26 19.73 -14.40 -12.26
C ASP A 26 20.21 -13.21 -11.43
N SER A 27 20.10 -11.99 -11.96
CA SER A 27 20.47 -10.78 -11.22
C SER A 27 19.51 -10.50 -10.05
N LEU A 28 18.20 -10.55 -10.30
CA LEU A 28 17.17 -10.24 -9.29
C LEU A 28 17.16 -11.24 -8.13
N ASP A 29 17.48 -12.51 -8.39
CA ASP A 29 17.56 -13.56 -7.38
C ASP A 29 18.78 -13.41 -6.45
N THR A 30 19.78 -12.61 -6.82
CA THR A 30 20.88 -12.25 -5.90
C THR A 30 20.47 -11.24 -4.83
N ARG A 31 19.29 -10.62 -4.94
CA ARG A 31 18.87 -9.58 -4.00
C ARG A 31 18.61 -10.19 -2.61
N PRO A 32 19.35 -9.78 -1.57
CA PRO A 32 19.15 -10.33 -0.25
C PRO A 32 17.81 -9.88 0.32
N LEU A 33 17.25 -10.70 1.22
CA LEU A 33 16.13 -10.27 2.05
C LEU A 33 16.59 -9.07 2.90
N PRO A 34 15.89 -7.93 2.88
CA PRO A 34 16.26 -6.79 3.72
C PRO A 34 16.24 -7.19 5.20
N SER A 35 17.31 -6.91 5.93
CA SER A 35 17.46 -7.30 7.35
C SER A 35 16.37 -6.75 8.25
N TRP A 36 15.83 -5.55 7.94
CA TRP A 36 14.70 -4.98 8.67
C TRP A 36 13.43 -5.82 8.51
N TYR A 37 13.19 -6.40 7.32
CA TYR A 37 11.99 -7.19 7.05
C TYR A 37 12.08 -8.54 7.74
N ASP A 38 13.27 -9.15 7.70
CA ASP A 38 13.51 -10.34 8.49
C ASP A 38 13.30 -10.04 9.98
N GLY A 39 13.87 -8.96 10.52
CA GLY A 39 13.70 -8.58 11.93
C GLY A 39 12.27 -8.15 12.34
N ALA A 40 11.42 -7.77 11.38
CA ALA A 40 10.09 -7.22 11.65
C ALA A 40 9.10 -8.26 12.20
N LYS A 41 9.13 -9.49 11.65
CA LYS A 41 8.31 -10.67 12.02
C LYS A 41 6.78 -10.52 11.88
N ILE A 42 6.19 -9.41 12.33
CA ILE A 42 4.75 -9.12 12.31
C ILE A 42 4.50 -7.80 11.55
N GLY A 43 3.51 -7.82 10.66
CA GLY A 43 2.97 -6.62 10.03
C GLY A 43 1.46 -6.70 9.84
N ILE A 44 0.85 -5.56 9.55
CA ILE A 44 -0.60 -5.42 9.33
C ILE A 44 -0.84 -5.09 7.86
N PHE A 45 -1.82 -5.75 7.24
CA PHE A 45 -2.25 -5.43 5.89
C PHE A 45 -3.72 -4.97 5.92
N LEU A 46 -3.99 -3.78 5.41
CA LEU A 46 -5.32 -3.21 5.30
C LEU A 46 -5.81 -3.24 3.85
N HIS A 47 -6.96 -3.87 3.66
CA HIS A 47 -7.76 -3.77 2.44
C HIS A 47 -8.79 -2.67 2.62
N TRP A 48 -8.55 -1.52 1.98
CA TRP A 48 -9.41 -0.36 2.08
C TRP A 48 -9.44 0.41 0.77
N GLY A 49 -10.65 0.74 0.30
CA GLY A 49 -10.89 1.41 -0.97
C GLY A 49 -12.38 1.54 -1.26
N VAL A 50 -12.74 1.80 -2.53
CA VAL A 50 -14.15 2.00 -2.93
C VAL A 50 -15.03 0.78 -2.60
N PHE A 51 -14.48 -0.43 -2.65
CA PHE A 51 -15.19 -1.67 -2.27
C PHE A 51 -15.65 -1.68 -0.81
N SER A 52 -15.07 -0.84 0.06
CA SER A 52 -15.48 -0.72 1.46
C SER A 52 -16.79 0.05 1.63
N VAL A 53 -17.19 0.90 0.68
CA VAL A 53 -18.41 1.72 0.75
C VAL A 53 -19.69 0.87 0.95
N PRO A 54 -19.98 -0.16 0.12
CA PRO A 54 -21.17 -0.98 0.33
C PRO A 54 -21.12 -1.82 1.61
N SER A 55 -19.93 -2.04 2.19
CA SER A 55 -19.74 -2.81 3.43
C SER A 55 -20.44 -4.17 3.44
N PHE A 56 -20.43 -4.87 2.30
CA PHE A 56 -21.13 -6.14 2.10
C PHE A 56 -20.20 -7.17 1.45
N GLY A 57 -20.20 -8.40 1.98
CA GLY A 57 -19.38 -9.49 1.46
C GLY A 57 -17.88 -9.30 1.76
N SER A 58 -17.13 -8.80 0.77
CA SER A 58 -15.65 -8.69 0.82
C SER A 58 -15.16 -7.63 -0.17
N GLU A 59 -13.83 -7.43 -0.24
CA GLU A 59 -13.17 -6.59 -1.24
C GLU A 59 -13.44 -7.01 -2.69
N TRP A 60 -13.93 -8.25 -2.91
CA TRP A 60 -14.37 -8.76 -4.21
C TRP A 60 -15.78 -8.33 -4.60
N PHE A 61 -16.41 -7.39 -3.89
CA PHE A 61 -17.78 -6.93 -4.14
C PHE A 61 -18.07 -6.66 -5.61
N TRP A 62 -17.18 -5.93 -6.30
CA TRP A 62 -17.33 -5.64 -7.73
C TRP A 62 -17.40 -6.92 -8.58
N MET A 63 -16.51 -7.88 -8.33
CA MET A 63 -16.50 -9.15 -9.07
C MET A 63 -17.77 -9.94 -8.81
N TYR A 64 -18.23 -10.05 -7.56
CA TYR A 64 -19.44 -10.80 -7.25
C TYR A 64 -20.70 -10.14 -7.81
N TRP A 65 -20.75 -8.81 -7.84
CA TRP A 65 -21.90 -8.08 -8.36
C TRP A 65 -21.91 -7.99 -9.90
N GLN A 66 -20.80 -7.56 -10.51
CA GLN A 66 -20.70 -7.23 -11.93
C GLN A 66 -20.07 -8.33 -12.78
N GLY A 67 -19.22 -9.18 -12.20
CA GLY A 67 -18.57 -10.29 -12.92
C GLY A 67 -19.37 -11.58 -12.86
N ALA A 68 -19.62 -12.08 -11.65
CA ALA A 68 -20.28 -13.36 -11.40
C ALA A 68 -21.82 -13.25 -11.29
N HIS A 69 -22.36 -12.03 -11.14
CA HIS A 69 -23.79 -11.77 -10.90
C HIS A 69 -24.37 -12.64 -9.79
N SER A 70 -23.66 -12.72 -8.67
CA SER A 70 -24.08 -13.47 -7.48
C SER A 70 -25.44 -12.96 -7.01
N SER A 71 -26.39 -13.88 -6.81
CA SER A 71 -27.77 -13.55 -6.42
C SER A 71 -27.84 -12.72 -5.14
N SER A 72 -26.97 -12.97 -4.17
CA SER A 72 -26.92 -12.20 -2.92
C SER A 72 -26.46 -10.75 -3.13
N HIS A 73 -25.50 -10.52 -4.03
CA HIS A 73 -24.97 -9.19 -4.31
C HIS A 73 -25.92 -8.38 -5.20
N VAL A 74 -26.54 -9.02 -6.20
CA VAL A 74 -27.58 -8.39 -7.03
C VAL A 74 -28.77 -7.99 -6.15
N ALA A 75 -29.28 -8.89 -5.32
CA ALA A 75 -30.39 -8.58 -4.41
C ALA A 75 -30.05 -7.49 -3.39
N PHE A 76 -28.81 -7.46 -2.88
CA PHE A 76 -28.32 -6.37 -2.04
C PHE A 76 -28.37 -5.03 -2.78
N MET A 77 -27.92 -4.99 -4.04
CA MET A 77 -27.92 -3.76 -4.83
C MET A 77 -29.34 -3.29 -5.18
N ASP A 78 -30.22 -4.19 -5.61
CA ASP A 78 -31.61 -3.88 -5.95
C ASP A 78 -32.39 -3.33 -4.74
N LYS A 79 -32.06 -3.80 -3.53
CA LYS A 79 -32.73 -3.39 -2.30
C LYS A 79 -32.26 -2.04 -1.78
N ASN A 80 -30.96 -1.72 -1.91
CA ASN A 80 -30.34 -0.61 -1.19
C ASN A 80 -29.96 0.58 -2.09
N TYR A 81 -29.90 0.41 -3.41
CA TYR A 81 -29.48 1.44 -4.35
C TYR A 81 -30.50 1.67 -5.46
N ARG A 82 -30.46 2.87 -6.04
CA ARG A 82 -31.40 3.25 -7.11
C ARG A 82 -31.22 2.39 -8.37
N PRO A 83 -32.26 2.20 -9.19
CA PRO A 83 -32.11 1.59 -10.51
C PRO A 83 -31.03 2.30 -11.34
N GLY A 84 -30.22 1.52 -12.05
CA GLY A 84 -29.13 2.04 -12.89
C GLY A 84 -27.87 2.48 -12.14
N PHE A 85 -27.77 2.20 -10.83
CA PHE A 85 -26.55 2.45 -10.06
C PHE A 85 -25.38 1.62 -10.59
N THR A 86 -24.23 2.25 -10.80
CA THR A 86 -22.98 1.65 -11.28
C THR A 86 -21.95 1.55 -10.16
N TYR A 87 -20.93 0.70 -10.33
CA TYR A 87 -19.88 0.61 -9.30
C TYR A 87 -19.11 1.93 -9.13
N GLN A 88 -19.00 2.72 -10.18
CA GLN A 88 -18.35 4.01 -10.18
C GLN A 88 -19.10 5.04 -9.31
N ASP A 89 -20.41 4.89 -9.14
CA ASP A 89 -21.22 5.74 -8.25
C ASP A 89 -20.84 5.59 -6.76
N PHE A 90 -20.07 4.56 -6.39
CA PHE A 90 -19.50 4.44 -5.05
C PHE A 90 -18.29 5.35 -4.82
N ALA A 91 -17.53 5.72 -5.86
CA ALA A 91 -16.29 6.47 -5.66
C ALA A 91 -16.51 7.84 -4.99
N PRO A 92 -17.55 8.64 -5.33
CA PRO A 92 -17.83 9.87 -4.60
C PRO A 92 -18.26 9.66 -3.14
N GLN A 93 -18.76 8.47 -2.79
CA GLN A 93 -19.19 8.11 -1.43
C GLN A 93 -18.03 7.62 -0.55
N PHE A 94 -16.93 7.20 -1.16
CA PHE A 94 -15.69 6.91 -0.45
C PHE A 94 -15.02 8.23 -0.05
N THR A 95 -15.48 8.86 1.03
CA THR A 95 -15.00 10.20 1.45
C THR A 95 -13.81 10.14 2.39
N ALA A 96 -13.59 9.01 3.07
CA ALA A 96 -12.61 8.88 4.15
C ALA A 96 -12.78 9.96 5.24
N GLU A 97 -14.03 10.34 5.55
CA GLU A 97 -14.35 11.47 6.43
C GLU A 97 -13.71 11.39 7.83
N PHE A 98 -13.65 10.18 8.40
CA PHE A 98 -13.05 9.93 9.73
C PHE A 98 -11.64 9.32 9.65
N TYR A 99 -10.96 9.44 8.51
CA TYR A 99 -9.62 8.91 8.36
C TYR A 99 -8.59 9.80 9.07
N ASP A 100 -8.07 9.28 10.18
CA ASP A 100 -6.93 9.83 10.91
C ASP A 100 -5.72 8.88 10.81
N PRO A 101 -4.71 9.22 9.98
CA PRO A 101 -3.49 8.43 9.84
C PRO A 101 -2.64 8.35 11.12
N GLU A 102 -2.69 9.35 12.01
CA GLU A 102 -1.93 9.35 13.26
C GLU A 102 -2.56 8.40 14.28
N GLU A 103 -3.89 8.38 14.36
CA GLU A 103 -4.61 7.39 15.17
C GLU A 103 -4.31 5.97 14.70
N TRP A 104 -4.34 5.73 13.38
CA TRP A 104 -3.99 4.43 12.80
C TRP A 104 -2.55 4.04 13.12
N ALA A 105 -1.59 4.95 12.95
CA ALA A 105 -0.18 4.71 13.28
C ALA A 105 0.00 4.35 14.76
N SER A 106 -0.69 5.05 15.66
CA SER A 106 -0.70 4.76 17.10
C SER A 106 -1.19 3.34 17.39
N ILE A 107 -2.33 2.94 16.81
CA ILE A 107 -2.91 1.59 16.95
C ILE A 107 -1.96 0.52 16.40
N PHE A 108 -1.39 0.73 15.20
CA PHE A 108 -0.47 -0.24 14.60
C PHE A 108 0.80 -0.41 15.45
N ASN A 109 1.35 0.68 15.98
CA ASN A 109 2.48 0.60 16.88
C ASN A 109 2.13 -0.14 18.18
N ALA A 110 0.98 0.16 18.78
CA ALA A 110 0.51 -0.48 20.01
C ALA A 110 0.25 -1.99 19.83
N SER A 111 -0.12 -2.44 18.63
CA SER A 111 -0.28 -3.87 18.30
C SER A 111 1.03 -4.67 18.25
N GLY A 112 2.19 -3.98 18.23
CA GLY A 112 3.50 -4.61 18.07
C GLY A 112 3.90 -4.87 16.62
N ALA A 113 3.08 -4.48 15.64
CA ALA A 113 3.45 -4.55 14.23
C ALA A 113 4.70 -3.72 13.93
N ARG A 114 5.51 -4.20 12.99
CA ARG A 114 6.78 -3.57 12.58
C ARG A 114 6.78 -3.07 11.14
N TYR A 115 5.72 -3.39 10.40
CA TYR A 115 5.42 -2.82 9.09
C TYR A 115 3.91 -2.84 8.83
N VAL A 116 3.47 -1.95 7.95
CA VAL A 116 2.07 -1.84 7.52
C VAL A 116 2.03 -1.89 6.00
N VAL A 117 1.05 -2.59 5.46
CA VAL A 117 0.76 -2.62 4.04
C VAL A 117 -0.63 -2.03 3.82
N LEU A 118 -0.73 -1.08 2.90
CA LEU A 118 -2.01 -0.50 2.46
C LEU A 118 -2.28 -0.98 1.04
N THR A 119 -3.53 -1.35 0.73
CA THR A 119 -3.92 -1.55 -0.66
C THR A 119 -3.82 -0.22 -1.40
N SER A 120 -2.85 -0.11 -2.31
CA SER A 120 -2.74 1.08 -3.15
C SER A 120 -3.75 1.01 -4.28
N LYS A 121 -3.91 -0.18 -4.86
CA LYS A 121 -4.89 -0.49 -5.90
C LYS A 121 -5.33 -1.93 -5.72
N HIS A 122 -6.63 -2.16 -5.66
CA HIS A 122 -7.17 -3.51 -5.64
C HIS A 122 -7.71 -3.90 -7.03
N HIS A 123 -8.40 -5.04 -7.16
CA HIS A 123 -8.79 -5.64 -8.44
C HIS A 123 -9.81 -4.80 -9.25
N GLU A 124 -10.58 -3.94 -8.59
CA GLU A 124 -11.49 -2.96 -9.23
C GLU A 124 -10.76 -1.76 -9.86
N GLY A 125 -9.45 -1.67 -9.68
CA GLY A 125 -8.59 -0.72 -10.38
C GLY A 125 -8.57 0.70 -9.81
N PHE A 126 -9.31 0.99 -8.74
CA PHE A 126 -9.28 2.29 -8.08
C PHE A 126 -7.94 2.49 -7.38
N THR A 127 -7.30 3.64 -7.60
CA THR A 127 -6.00 3.95 -6.99
C THR A 127 -6.16 4.90 -5.80
N ASN A 128 -5.60 4.51 -4.66
CA ASN A 128 -5.57 5.29 -3.42
C ASN A 128 -4.47 6.38 -3.41
N TRP A 129 -3.97 6.76 -4.60
CA TRP A 129 -2.96 7.81 -4.83
C TRP A 129 -3.27 8.53 -6.16
N PRO A 130 -2.74 9.74 -6.45
CA PRO A 130 -2.95 10.46 -7.71
C PRO A 130 -2.21 9.81 -8.90
N SER A 131 -2.70 8.68 -9.38
CA SER A 131 -2.13 7.98 -10.52
C SER A 131 -2.41 8.71 -11.83
N LYS A 132 -1.35 9.13 -12.54
CA LYS A 132 -1.47 9.66 -13.92
C LYS A 132 -2.02 8.65 -14.94
N TYR A 133 -2.05 7.36 -14.60
CA TYR A 133 -2.54 6.28 -15.46
C TYR A 133 -3.98 5.86 -15.16
N SER A 134 -4.55 6.34 -14.04
CA SER A 134 -5.93 6.06 -13.62
C SER A 134 -6.67 7.39 -13.40
N TRP A 135 -6.61 8.24 -14.43
CA TRP A 135 -7.25 9.55 -14.44
C TRP A 135 -8.75 9.41 -14.14
N ASN A 136 -9.26 10.22 -13.21
CA ASN A 136 -10.66 10.22 -12.75
C ASN A 136 -11.13 8.91 -12.07
N TRP A 137 -10.21 8.00 -11.74
CA TRP A 137 -10.48 6.77 -10.99
C TRP A 137 -9.44 6.58 -9.87
N ASN A 138 -9.32 7.61 -9.04
CA ASN A 138 -8.39 7.65 -7.93
C ASN A 138 -8.86 8.59 -6.79
N SER A 139 -8.28 8.39 -5.60
CA SER A 139 -8.65 9.10 -4.37
C SER A 139 -8.42 10.62 -4.36
N MET A 140 -7.55 11.14 -5.24
CA MET A 140 -7.36 12.59 -5.40
C MET A 140 -8.43 13.19 -6.31
N ASP A 141 -8.76 12.51 -7.41
CA ASP A 141 -9.72 13.00 -8.40
C ASP A 141 -11.18 12.85 -7.95
N VAL A 142 -11.52 11.83 -7.16
CA VAL A 142 -12.89 11.55 -6.69
C VAL A 142 -12.91 10.98 -5.27
N GLY A 143 -13.97 11.27 -4.51
CA GLY A 143 -14.12 10.80 -3.13
C GLY A 143 -13.26 11.62 -2.16
N PRO A 144 -12.17 11.09 -1.57
CA PRO A 144 -11.48 11.70 -0.44
C PRO A 144 -10.76 13.02 -0.74
N LYS A 145 -10.43 13.28 -2.01
CA LYS A 145 -9.59 14.43 -2.45
C LYS A 145 -8.24 14.47 -1.74
N LYS A 146 -7.69 13.29 -1.45
CA LYS A 146 -6.45 13.10 -0.69
C LYS A 146 -5.68 11.89 -1.23
N ASP A 147 -4.36 11.96 -1.20
CA ASP A 147 -3.50 10.79 -1.39
C ASP A 147 -3.54 9.96 -0.11
N LEU A 148 -4.11 8.76 -0.17
CA LEU A 148 -4.27 7.87 0.98
C LEU A 148 -3.08 6.90 1.13
N VAL A 149 -2.19 6.83 0.13
CA VAL A 149 -1.00 5.96 0.14
C VAL A 149 0.22 6.72 0.62
N VAL A 150 0.34 7.99 0.24
CA VAL A 150 1.28 8.90 0.88
C VAL A 150 0.69 9.17 2.26
N PRO A 151 1.32 8.68 3.32
CA PRO A 151 0.86 9.09 4.63
C PRO A 151 1.21 10.59 4.81
N PRO A 152 0.80 11.30 5.89
CA PRO A 152 1.35 12.63 6.24
C PRO A 152 2.87 12.67 6.51
N ILE A 153 3.61 11.74 5.93
CA ILE A 153 4.93 11.22 6.22
C ILE A 153 5.97 11.88 5.31
N GLU A 154 6.01 13.21 5.32
CA GLU A 154 7.34 13.84 5.27
C GLU A 154 8.08 13.58 6.60
N ASP A 155 7.35 13.35 7.71
CA ASP A 155 7.89 13.15 9.06
C ASP A 155 8.38 11.72 9.41
N VAL A 156 8.22 10.76 8.48
CA VAL A 156 8.54 9.34 8.74
C VAL A 156 9.63 8.77 7.83
N ARG A 157 10.00 9.48 6.76
CA ARG A 157 11.31 9.26 6.13
C ARG A 157 12.46 9.90 6.90
N ASP A 158 12.15 10.88 7.74
CA ASP A 158 13.09 11.62 8.61
C ASP A 158 13.46 10.84 9.89
N GLY A 159 12.56 9.97 10.38
CA GLY A 159 12.76 9.29 11.66
C GLY A 159 12.38 10.13 12.88
N ARG A 160 11.64 11.23 12.67
CA ARG A 160 11.24 12.14 13.77
C ARG A 160 9.88 11.83 14.40
N HIS A 161 8.96 11.10 13.73
CA HIS A 161 7.65 10.82 14.35
C HIS A 161 7.06 9.40 14.18
N LEU A 162 7.77 8.41 13.63
CA LEU A 162 7.48 7.02 14.00
C LEU A 162 8.32 6.64 15.22
N PRO A 163 7.74 6.04 16.28
CA PRO A 163 8.55 5.25 17.19
C PRO A 163 9.37 4.27 16.35
N ALA A 164 10.65 4.06 16.71
CA ALA A 164 11.73 3.44 15.93
C ALA A 164 11.47 2.02 15.31
N HIS A 165 10.25 1.52 15.42
CA HIS A 165 9.81 0.16 15.24
C HIS A 165 8.90 -0.08 14.03
N VAL A 166 8.21 0.92 13.46
CA VAL A 166 7.46 0.74 12.19
C VAL A 166 8.32 1.27 11.04
N ARG A 167 8.79 0.38 10.15
CA ARG A 167 9.85 0.70 9.17
C ARG A 167 9.43 0.64 7.70
N GLY A 168 8.14 0.44 7.42
CA GLY A 168 7.64 0.45 6.06
C GLY A 168 6.13 0.56 5.98
N VAL A 169 5.65 1.53 5.19
CA VAL A 169 4.34 1.51 4.57
C VAL A 169 4.56 0.99 3.16
N GLN A 170 4.13 -0.25 2.90
CA GLN A 170 4.16 -0.79 1.54
C GLN A 170 2.79 -0.64 0.91
N SER A 171 2.75 -0.04 -0.27
CA SER A 171 1.54 0.07 -1.05
C SER A 171 1.56 -1.05 -2.09
N VAL A 172 0.63 -2.00 -2.05
CA VAL A 172 0.57 -3.08 -3.06
C VAL A 172 -0.60 -2.87 -4.00
N GLY A 173 -0.32 -2.96 -5.29
CA GLY A 173 -1.31 -3.16 -6.33
C GLY A 173 -1.57 -4.66 -6.46
N VAL A 174 -2.80 -5.13 -6.20
CA VAL A 174 -3.11 -6.56 -6.31
C VAL A 174 -3.28 -6.91 -7.79
N GLY A 175 -2.17 -7.30 -8.42
CA GLY A 175 -2.13 -7.98 -9.72
C GLY A 175 -1.78 -9.46 -9.52
N PRO A 176 -1.85 -10.31 -10.57
CA PRO A 176 -1.51 -11.73 -10.43
C PRO A 176 -0.13 -11.86 -9.80
N CYS A 177 -0.07 -12.49 -8.62
CA CYS A 177 1.17 -12.79 -7.94
C CYS A 177 2.00 -13.70 -8.84
N TYR A 178 3.04 -13.18 -9.50
CA TYR A 178 4.05 -14.02 -10.12
C TYR A 178 4.85 -14.69 -9.00
N VAL A 179 4.40 -15.87 -8.60
CA VAL A 179 5.10 -16.75 -7.67
C VAL A 179 6.38 -17.22 -8.36
N LYS A 180 7.53 -16.99 -7.70
CA LYS A 180 8.84 -17.52 -8.05
C LYS A 180 8.71 -19.02 -8.37
N ARG A 181 8.96 -19.42 -9.62
CA ARG A 181 9.15 -20.84 -9.96
C ARG A 181 10.34 -21.32 -9.14
N ARG A 182 10.12 -22.25 -8.21
CA ARG A 182 11.23 -23.00 -7.61
C ARG A 182 11.83 -23.88 -8.73
N PRO A 183 13.16 -23.89 -8.92
CA PRO A 183 13.79 -24.95 -9.70
C PRO A 183 13.52 -26.29 -9.03
N GLY A 184 13.15 -27.29 -9.82
CA GLY A 184 13.10 -28.70 -9.42
C GLY A 184 14.47 -29.34 -9.50
#